data_AF-A0A7J4P2Z4-F1
#
_entry.id   AF-A0A7J4P2Z4-F1
#
_cell.length_a   1.000
_cell.length_b   1.000
_cell.length_c   1.000
_cell.angle_alpha   90.00
_cell.angle_beta   90.00
_cell.angle_gamma   90.00
#
_symmetry.space_group_name_H-M   'P 1'
#
loop_
_entity.id
_entity.type
_entity.pdbx_description
1 polymer ?
#
loop_
_entity_poly.entity_id
_entity_poly.type
_entity_poly.pdbx_seq_one_letter_code
_entity_poly.pdbx_strand_id
1 'polypeptide(L)' 'MDFWKQMDILYRYQKIMNPLTEQKLDTLVGLLRLEHGSRVLDIACGKGELLFKLSEKYGIHGVGVDKSPYCIDACN' A
#
# COMPACT_ATOMS: atom_id res chain seq x y z
N MET A 1 -16.25 -21.00 0.77
CA MET A 1 -15.89 -19.96 1.76
C MET A 1 -15.15 -18.88 1.02
N ASP A 2 -15.58 -17.63 1.10
CA ASP A 2 -14.93 -16.52 0.40
C ASP A 2 -13.75 -16.01 1.24
N PHE A 3 -12.54 -16.39 0.83
CA PHE A 3 -11.30 -16.04 1.52
C PHE A 3 -11.09 -14.52 1.57
N TRP A 4 -11.34 -13.81 0.47
CA TRP A 4 -11.07 -12.37 0.39
C TRP A 4 -12.05 -11.57 1.24
N LYS A 5 -13.30 -12.03 1.32
CA LYS A 5 -14.29 -11.45 2.24
C LYS A 5 -13.89 -11.63 3.71
N GLN A 6 -13.28 -12.76 4.07
CA GLN A 6 -12.79 -12.98 5.44
C GLN A 6 -11.59 -12.08 5.75
N MET A 7 -10.68 -11.91 4.79
CA MET A 7 -9.56 -10.98 4.93
C MET A 7 -10.05 -9.54 5.05
N ASP A 8 -11.06 -9.12 4.27
CA ASP A 8 -11.67 -7.80 4.44
C ASP A 8 -12.20 -7.61 5.87
N ILE A 9 -12.95 -8.58 6.41
CA ILE A 9 -13.44 -8.49 7.79
C ILE A 9 -12.30 -8.30 8.80
N LEU A 10 -11.19 -9.03 8.65
CA LEU A 10 -10.03 -8.93 9.55
C LEU A 10 -9.30 -7.59 9.40
N TYR A 11 -9.11 -7.12 8.17
CA TYR A 11 -8.22 -6.01 7.84
C TYR A 11 -8.95 -4.70 7.50
N ARG A 12 -10.28 -4.64 7.63
CA ARG A 12 -11.11 -3.50 7.19
C ARG A 12 -10.62 -2.16 7.70
N TYR A 13 -10.23 -2.10 8.97
CA TYR A 13 -9.83 -0.85 9.64
C TYR A 13 -8.32 -0.63 9.69
N GLN A 14 -7.53 -1.55 9.15
CA GLN A 14 -6.08 -1.40 9.08
C GLN A 14 -5.69 -0.70 7.77
N LYS A 15 -4.91 0.37 7.88
CA LYS A 15 -4.28 1.04 6.74
C LYS A 15 -3.12 0.21 6.19
N ILE A 16 -2.22 -0.20 7.10
CA ILE A 16 -1.07 -1.04 6.79
C ILE A 16 -1.45 -2.51 7.01
N MET A 17 -1.46 -3.29 5.92
CA MET A 17 -1.82 -4.72 5.94
C MET A 17 -0.61 -5.64 6.20
N ASN A 18 0.35 -5.15 7.00
CA ASN A 18 1.58 -5.85 7.37
C ASN A 18 1.88 -5.59 8.85
N PRO A 19 2.68 -6.43 9.52
CA PRO A 19 3.11 -6.22 10.90
C PRO A 19 4.15 -5.09 11.02
N LEU A 20 3.76 -3.89 10.58
CA LEU A 20 4.55 -2.68 10.54
C LEU A 20 3.77 -1.55 11.20
N THR A 21 4.48 -0.71 11.95
CA THR A 21 3.94 0.57 12.41
C THR A 21 4.06 1.60 11.29
N GLU A 22 3.26 2.66 11.36
CA GLU A 22 3.37 3.78 10.43
C GLU A 22 4.80 4.38 10.41
N GLN A 23 5.44 4.52 11.58
CA GLN A 23 6.80 5.04 11.68
C GLN A 23 7.84 4.15 10.96
N LYS A 24 7.66 2.81 11.00
CA LYS A 24 8.54 1.89 10.28
C LYS A 24 8.35 2.05 8.77
N LEU A 25 7.10 2.22 8.32
CA LEU A 25 6.81 2.47 6.91
C LEU A 25 7.40 3.81 6.45
N ASP A 26 7.24 4.89 7.23
CA ASP A 26 7.83 6.20 6.93
C ASP A 26 9.36 6.16 6.87
N THR A 27 9.97 5.38 7.77
CA THR A 27 11.42 5.14 7.77
C THR A 27 11.84 4.43 6.50
N LEU A 28 11.16 3.34 6.12
CA LEU A 28 11.42 2.60 4.88
C LEU A 28 11.33 3.55 3.68
N VAL A 29 10.22 4.29 3.55
CA VAL A 29 10.01 5.25 2.46
C VAL A 29 11.18 6.24 2.41
N GLY A 30 11.62 6.78 3.55
CA GLY A 30 12.75 7.72 3.60
C GLY A 30 14.12 7.15 3.20
N LEU A 31 14.32 5.84 3.32
CA LEU A 31 15.56 5.19 2.93
C LEU A 31 15.66 4.95 1.41
N LEU A 32 14.55 4.95 0.68
CA LEU A 32 14.53 4.63 -0.75
C LEU A 32 15.15 5.70 -1.64
N ARG A 33 15.12 6.97 -1.23
CA ARG A 33 15.78 8.11 -1.92
C ARG A 33 15.48 8.15 -3.43
N LEU A 34 14.22 7.92 -3.79
CA LEU A 34 13.78 7.91 -5.19
C LEU A 34 13.86 9.31 -5.80
N GLU A 35 14.11 9.37 -7.10
CA GLU A 35 14.00 10.62 -7.86
C GLU A 35 12.54 11.01 -8.07
N HIS A 36 12.30 12.31 -8.24
CA HIS A 36 10.95 12.80 -8.52
C HIS A 36 10.41 12.22 -9.83
N GLY A 37 9.15 11.75 -9.84
CA GLY A 37 8.56 11.11 -11.01
C GLY A 37 8.99 9.65 -11.26
N SER A 38 9.72 9.03 -10.33
CA SER A 38 10.09 7.60 -10.43
C SER A 38 8.85 6.72 -10.63
N ARG A 39 9.01 5.60 -11.34
CA ARG A 39 7.93 4.63 -11.57
C ARG A 39 8.04 3.47 -10.59
N VAL A 40 6.94 3.13 -9.92
CA VAL A 40 6.91 2.05 -8.91
C VAL A 40 5.78 1.07 -9.21
N LEU A 41 6.08 -0.22 -9.12
CA LEU A 41 5.11 -1.30 -9.15
C LEU A 41 5.08 -1.95 -7.76
N ASP A 42 3.89 -2.02 -7.14
CA ASP A 42 3.67 -2.70 -5.86
C ASP A 42 2.76 -3.92 -6.08
N ILE A 43 3.26 -5.11 -5.80
CA ILE A 43 2.59 -6.39 -6.02
C ILE A 43 2.09 -6.92 -4.68
N ALA A 44 0.81 -7.26 -4.61
CA ALA A 44 0.06 -7.46 -3.37
C ALA A 44 0.06 -6.19 -2.50
N CYS A 45 -0.31 -5.06 -3.14
CA CYS A 45 -0.23 -3.73 -2.55
C CYS A 45 -1.21 -3.50 -1.38
N GLY A 46 -2.12 -4.43 -1.09
CA GLY A 46 -3.22 -4.22 -0.17
C GLY A 46 -4.01 -2.99 -0.59
N LYS A 47 -4.25 -2.07 0.36
CA LYS A 47 -4.95 -0.80 0.12
C LYS A 47 -4.05 0.31 -0.46
N GLY A 48 -2.81 0.01 -0.82
CA GLY A 48 -1.91 0.96 -1.49
C GLY A 48 -1.15 1.93 -0.61
N GLU A 49 -1.15 1.76 0.72
CA GLU A 49 -0.53 2.70 1.68
C GLU A 49 0.94 3.02 1.38
N LEU A 50 1.73 2.04 0.91
CA LEU A 50 3.12 2.27 0.50
C LEU A 50 3.19 3.21 -0.72
N LEU A 51 2.39 2.97 -1.75
CA LEU A 51 2.36 3.80 -2.96
C LEU A 51 1.89 5.23 -2.64
N PHE A 52 0.91 5.40 -1.76
CA PHE A 52 0.48 6.73 -1.31
C PHE A 52 1.64 7.49 -0.67
N LYS A 53 2.33 6.90 0.30
CA LYS A 53 3.47 7.55 0.97
C LYS A 53 4.63 7.85 0.02
N LEU A 54 4.90 6.96 -0.95
CA LEU A 54 5.90 7.22 -1.99
C LEU A 54 5.46 8.36 -2.92
N SER A 55 4.17 8.44 -3.26
CA SER A 55 3.61 9.51 -4.08
C SER A 55 3.70 10.85 -3.37
N GLU A 56 3.35 10.92 -2.09
CA GLU A 56 3.45 12.14 -1.28
C GLU A 56 4.92 12.60 -1.13
N LYS A 57 5.84 11.67 -0.88
CA LYS A 57 7.24 12.02 -0.59
C LYS A 57 8.08 12.27 -1.83
N TYR A 58 7.89 11.49 -2.88
CA TYR A 58 8.73 11.50 -4.07
C TYR A 58 7.96 11.89 -5.35
N GLY A 59 6.64 12.03 -5.32
CA GLY A 59 5.85 12.33 -6.53
C GLY A 59 5.98 11.24 -7.60
N ILE A 60 5.96 9.98 -7.19
CA ILE A 60 6.09 8.84 -8.11
C ILE A 60 4.88 8.67 -9.03
N HIS A 61 5.05 7.90 -10.10
CA HIS A 61 3.97 7.24 -10.83
C HIS A 61 3.87 5.77 -10.40
N GLY A 62 2.88 5.46 -9.57
CA GLY A 62 2.68 4.14 -8.98
C GLY A 62 1.63 3.29 -9.69
N VAL A 63 1.85 1.97 -9.75
CA VAL A 63 0.83 0.97 -10.08
C VAL A 63 0.77 -0.04 -8.95
N GLY A 64 -0.40 -0.19 -8.33
CA GLY A 64 -0.67 -1.21 -7.32
C GLY A 64 -1.46 -2.37 -7.94
N VAL A 65 -1.06 -3.59 -7.63
CA VAL A 65 -1.78 -4.81 -8.03
C VAL A 65 -2.10 -5.60 -6.78
N ASP A 66 -3.38 -5.83 -6.52
CA ASP A 66 -3.83 -6.75 -5.47
C ASP A 66 -4.92 -7.68 -6.02
N LYS A 67 -5.01 -8.89 -5.45
CA LYS A 67 -5.99 -9.90 -5.85
C LYS A 67 -7.32 -9.72 -5.13
N SER A 68 -7.32 -9.04 -3.98
CA SER A 68 -8.52 -8.78 -3.19
C SER A 68 -9.30 -7.62 -3.80
N PRO A 69 -10.52 -7.84 -4.33
CA PRO A 69 -11.35 -6.73 -4.80
C PRO A 69 -11.68 -5.75 -3.67
N TYR A 70 -11.81 -6.23 -2.43
CA TYR A 70 -12.05 -5.39 -1.26
C TYR A 70 -10.89 -4.44 -0.94
N CYS A 71 -9.65 -4.84 -1.21
CA CYS A 71 -8.50 -3.96 -1.03
C CYS A 71 -8.46 -2.88 -2.10
N ILE A 72 -8.79 -3.24 -3.35
CA ILE A 72 -8.87 -2.29 -4.47
C ILE A 72 -10.00 -1.27 -4.23
N ASP A 73 -11.18 -1.72 -3.80
CA ASP A 73 -12.32 -0.84 -3.51
C ASP A 73 -12.06 0.09 -2.32
N ALA A 74 -11.19 -0.31 -1.38
CA ALA A 74 -10.83 0.48 -0.21
C ALA A 74 -9.63 1.43 -0.43
N CYS A 75 -9.01 1.40 -1.62
CA CYS A 75 -7.92 2.29 -2.01
C CYS A 75 -8.47 3.71 -2.19
N ASN A 76 -8.14 4.63 -1.28
CA ASN A 76 -8.57 6.03 -1.30
C ASN A 76 -7.39 6.97 -1.10
#